data_AF-A0A0V0G8W3-F1
#
_entry.id   AF-A0A0V0G8W3-F1
#
_cell.length_a   1.000
_cell.length_b   1.000
_cell.length_c   1.000
_cell.angle_alpha   90.00
_cell.angle_beta   90.00
_cell.angle_gamma   90.00
#
_symmetry.space_group_name_H-M   'P 1'
#
loop_
_entity.id
_entity.type
_entity.pdbx_description
1 polymer ?
#
loop_
_entity_poly.entity_id
_entity_poly.type
_entity_poly.pdbx_seq_one_letter_code
_entity_poly.pdbx_strand_id
1 'polypeptide(L)'
;SQRYRLAWEQFPEFKDWLTSHHNVYRAVCRICNKVLLADFTVIKAHATGRRHMYLAEKVTKGKQRLSTSRAETYLEENVEGLTVSSESGAMSGGAEGESSYKEDYDRNLADLNRSNSGAGGGGGGTASGPTQSSDSSQPNYTTGIYVPQQRNLPPAHNLSKAVVMSPAPNWKATAIVNGHVTRLDLSDYVGRYLILVFYPQDFSKICASEINALSDRSYEFRSIQTEIVACSVDSHLSHLTWSKLSRADGGVSLPKIPLIADPTHAIARAYGVLLPDKGHTLRAHFIIDKRGILRHMSITDTLVGRGTDELLRIVKALQYVDEVEEPVPADWTQPNE
;
A
#
# COMPACT_ATOMS: atom_id res chain seq x y z
N SER A 1 -28.50 -12.37 26.33
CA SER A 1 -28.04 -12.51 24.93
C SER A 1 -27.01 -13.62 24.85
N GLN A 2 -27.15 -14.54 23.90
CA GLN A 2 -26.20 -15.63 23.70
C GLN A 2 -24.92 -15.12 23.01
N ARG A 3 -23.76 -15.66 23.40
CA ARG A 3 -22.48 -15.39 22.73
C ARG A 3 -22.33 -16.30 21.50
N TYR A 4 -21.72 -15.76 20.45
CA TYR A 4 -21.39 -16.50 19.24
C TYR A 4 -20.45 -17.66 19.56
N ARG A 5 -20.70 -18.83 18.97
CA ARG A 5 -19.89 -20.04 19.16
C ARG A 5 -19.20 -20.37 17.85
N LEU A 6 -17.87 -20.43 17.84
CA LEU A 6 -17.09 -20.77 16.64
C LEU A 6 -17.46 -22.15 16.06
N ALA A 7 -17.91 -23.09 16.90
CA ALA A 7 -18.42 -24.39 16.45
C ALA A 7 -19.59 -24.28 15.45
N TRP A 8 -20.34 -23.17 15.44
CA TRP A 8 -21.41 -22.96 14.47
C TRP A 8 -20.92 -22.79 13.04
N GLU A 9 -19.68 -22.35 12.83
CA GLU A 9 -19.06 -22.26 11.51
C GLU A 9 -18.73 -23.62 10.91
N GLN A 10 -18.77 -24.69 11.72
CA GLN A 10 -18.52 -26.05 11.26
C GLN A 10 -19.81 -26.77 10.89
N PHE A 11 -20.98 -26.23 11.26
CA PHE A 11 -22.25 -26.86 10.91
C PHE A 11 -22.49 -26.80 9.40
N PRO A 12 -22.89 -27.92 8.76
CA PRO A 12 -23.10 -27.97 7.31
C PRO A 12 -24.03 -26.88 6.78
N GLU A 13 -25.05 -26.51 7.56
CA GLU A 13 -26.00 -25.47 7.20
C GLU A 13 -25.45 -24.03 7.25
N PHE A 14 -24.31 -23.79 7.90
CA PHE A 14 -23.77 -22.45 8.18
C PHE A 14 -22.35 -22.22 7.64
N LYS A 15 -21.56 -23.28 7.46
CA LYS A 15 -20.12 -23.22 7.16
C LYS A 15 -19.74 -22.32 5.98
N ASP A 16 -20.59 -22.26 4.97
CA ASP A 16 -20.26 -21.56 3.72
C ASP A 16 -20.56 -20.06 3.77
N TRP A 17 -21.24 -19.57 4.81
CA TRP A 17 -21.73 -18.18 4.84
C TRP A 17 -21.72 -17.50 6.20
N LEU A 18 -21.75 -18.22 7.31
CA LEU A 18 -21.73 -17.65 8.65
C LEU A 18 -20.29 -17.39 9.08
N THR A 19 -20.03 -16.27 9.74
CA THR A 19 -18.75 -15.96 10.37
C THR A 19 -18.92 -15.10 11.61
N SER A 20 -17.96 -15.17 12.53
CA SER A 20 -17.92 -14.35 13.74
C SER A 20 -17.90 -12.84 13.46
N HIS A 21 -18.44 -12.06 14.39
CA HIS A 21 -18.36 -10.60 14.40
C HIS A 21 -17.49 -10.16 15.59
N HIS A 22 -16.87 -8.97 15.52
CA HIS A 22 -16.03 -8.44 16.62
C HIS A 22 -16.80 -8.33 17.94
N ASN A 23 -18.08 -7.97 17.86
CA ASN A 23 -19.00 -8.07 18.98
C ASN A 23 -19.43 -9.53 19.18
N VAL A 24 -19.04 -10.12 20.32
CA VAL A 24 -19.33 -11.52 20.69
C VAL A 24 -20.82 -11.88 20.75
N TYR A 25 -21.72 -10.90 20.72
CA TYR A 25 -23.19 -11.11 20.68
C TYR A 25 -23.76 -10.96 19.26
N ARG A 26 -22.91 -10.90 18.24
CA ARG A 26 -23.29 -10.75 16.83
C ARG A 26 -22.62 -11.80 15.94
N ALA A 27 -23.23 -12.04 14.78
CA ALA A 27 -22.71 -12.90 13.71
C ALA A 27 -22.83 -12.18 12.37
N VAL A 28 -22.03 -12.55 11.37
CA VAL A 28 -22.09 -11.97 10.02
C VAL A 28 -22.48 -13.05 9.01
N CYS A 29 -23.45 -12.73 8.15
CA CYS A 29 -23.72 -13.49 6.94
C CYS A 29 -22.93 -12.90 5.76
N ARG A 30 -21.97 -13.66 5.22
CA ARG A 30 -21.15 -13.28 4.06
C ARG A 30 -21.95 -13.17 2.75
N ILE A 31 -23.00 -13.98 2.60
CA ILE A 31 -23.87 -13.95 1.41
C ILE A 31 -24.74 -12.70 1.39
N CYS A 32 -25.32 -12.32 2.53
CA CYS A 32 -26.23 -11.18 2.63
C CYS A 32 -25.57 -9.86 3.02
N ASN A 33 -24.30 -9.91 3.40
CA ASN A 33 -23.57 -8.83 4.07
C ASN A 33 -24.39 -8.21 5.24
N LYS A 34 -24.93 -9.08 6.11
CA LYS A 34 -25.84 -8.69 7.20
C LYS A 34 -25.30 -9.13 8.56
N VAL A 35 -25.34 -8.22 9.53
CA VAL A 35 -25.07 -8.51 10.95
C VAL A 35 -26.34 -9.05 11.61
N LEU A 36 -26.23 -10.22 12.23
CA LEU A 36 -27.28 -10.93 12.95
C LEU A 36 -26.97 -10.92 14.45
N LEU A 37 -27.98 -11.18 15.28
CA LEU A 37 -27.75 -11.54 16.67
C LEU A 37 -27.09 -12.91 16.72
N ALA A 38 -26.14 -13.11 17.65
CA ALA A 38 -25.50 -14.40 17.91
C ALA A 38 -26.44 -15.35 18.66
N ASP A 39 -27.60 -15.61 18.07
CA ASP A 39 -28.65 -16.49 18.55
C ASP A 39 -28.93 -17.54 17.48
N PHE A 40 -28.93 -18.80 17.88
CA PHE A 40 -29.04 -19.93 16.95
C PHE A 40 -30.34 -19.91 16.15
N THR A 41 -31.45 -19.50 16.79
CA THR A 41 -32.77 -19.42 16.15
C THR A 41 -32.80 -18.29 15.13
N VAL A 42 -32.21 -17.14 15.45
CA VAL A 42 -32.09 -15.99 14.53
C VAL A 42 -31.25 -16.35 13.30
N ILE A 43 -30.14 -17.05 13.50
CA ILE A 43 -29.23 -17.48 12.43
C ILE A 43 -29.93 -18.50 11.51
N LYS A 44 -30.63 -19.49 12.10
CA LYS A 44 -31.38 -20.49 11.33
C LYS A 44 -32.54 -19.88 10.55
N ALA A 45 -33.28 -18.94 11.14
CA ALA A 45 -34.34 -18.20 10.45
C ALA A 45 -33.81 -17.31 9.32
N HIS A 46 -32.59 -16.76 9.47
CA HIS A 46 -31.95 -16.02 8.39
C HIS A 46 -31.60 -16.92 7.19
N ALA A 47 -31.10 -18.13 7.46
CA ALA A 47 -30.70 -19.10 6.44
C ALA A 47 -31.84 -19.45 5.47
N THR A 48 -33.07 -19.55 5.99
CA THR A 48 -34.28 -19.85 5.21
C THR A 48 -34.97 -18.61 4.64
N GLY A 49 -34.43 -17.43 4.87
CA GLY A 49 -35.01 -16.17 4.38
C GLY A 49 -34.91 -16.04 2.86
N ARG A 50 -36.00 -15.58 2.22
CA ARG A 50 -36.08 -15.39 0.74
C ARG A 50 -34.86 -14.70 0.13
N ARG A 51 -34.38 -13.61 0.77
CA ARG A 51 -33.21 -12.85 0.30
C ARG A 51 -31.92 -13.66 0.41
N HIS A 52 -31.75 -14.41 1.50
CA HIS A 52 -30.57 -15.24 1.70
C HIS A 52 -30.51 -16.35 0.65
N MET A 53 -31.62 -17.06 0.45
CA MET A 53 -31.71 -18.14 -0.52
C MET A 53 -31.44 -17.67 -1.95
N TYR A 54 -32.03 -16.55 -2.36
CA TYR A 54 -31.80 -15.96 -3.67
C TYR A 54 -30.32 -15.63 -3.92
N LEU A 55 -29.65 -15.01 -2.94
CA LEU A 55 -28.23 -14.66 -3.06
C LEU A 55 -27.33 -15.91 -2.99
N ALA A 56 -27.67 -16.88 -2.15
CA ALA A 56 -26.94 -18.14 -2.04
C ALA A 56 -26.96 -18.91 -3.37
N GLU A 57 -28.11 -18.99 -4.04
CA GLU A 57 -28.24 -19.63 -5.35
C GLU A 57 -27.39 -18.95 -6.42
N LYS A 58 -27.34 -17.61 -6.42
CA LYS A 58 -26.48 -16.83 -7.33
C LYS A 58 -24.99 -17.07 -7.08
N VAL A 59 -24.57 -17.16 -5.82
CA VAL A 59 -23.18 -17.46 -5.47
C VAL A 59 -22.80 -18.87 -5.95
N THR A 60 -23.67 -19.86 -5.78
CA THR A 60 -23.44 -21.24 -6.24
C THR A 60 -23.36 -21.34 -7.77
N LYS A 61 -24.29 -20.69 -8.49
CA LYS A 61 -24.27 -20.65 -9.96
C LYS A 61 -23.04 -19.92 -10.51
N GLY A 62 -22.58 -18.86 -9.83
CA GLY A 62 -21.35 -18.16 -10.16
C GLY A 62 -20.10 -19.04 -10.00
N LYS A 63 -20.04 -19.83 -8.92
CA LYS A 63 -18.95 -20.81 -8.71
C LYS A 63 -18.94 -21.92 -9.77
N GLN A 64 -20.11 -22.40 -10.21
CA GLN A 64 -20.21 -23.41 -11.27
C GLN A 64 -19.72 -22.89 -12.63
N ARG A 65 -20.04 -21.64 -12.99
CA ARG A 65 -19.54 -21.02 -14.25
C ARG A 65 -18.02 -20.86 -14.28
N LEU A 66 -17.42 -20.55 -13.14
CA LEU A 66 -15.96 -20.46 -13.00
C LEU A 66 -15.27 -21.82 -13.05
N SER A 67 -15.94 -22.90 -12.61
CA SER A 67 -15.40 -24.25 -12.75
C SER A 67 -15.47 -24.78 -14.18
N THR A 68 -16.49 -24.40 -14.97
CA THR A 68 -16.61 -24.82 -16.38
C THR A 68 -15.68 -24.02 -17.29
N SER A 69 -15.52 -22.71 -17.07
CA SER A 69 -14.59 -21.89 -17.87
C SER A 69 -13.14 -22.33 -17.70
N ARG A 70 -12.77 -22.82 -16.50
CA ARG A 70 -11.44 -23.37 -16.21
C ARG A 70 -11.22 -24.75 -16.81
N ALA A 71 -12.27 -25.49 -17.17
CA ALA A 71 -12.15 -26.76 -17.88
C ALA A 71 -11.98 -26.56 -19.40
N GLU A 72 -12.58 -25.52 -19.97
CA GLU A 72 -12.44 -25.16 -21.39
C GLU A 72 -11.04 -24.64 -21.73
N THR A 73 -10.38 -23.93 -20.80
CA THR A 73 -9.00 -23.44 -21.00
C THR A 73 -7.95 -24.57 -21.05
N TYR A 74 -8.27 -25.78 -20.57
CA TYR A 74 -7.34 -26.93 -20.59
C TYR A 74 -7.40 -27.75 -21.89
N LEU A 75 -8.40 -27.50 -22.76
CA LEU A 75 -8.55 -28.23 -24.02
C LEU A 75 -7.98 -27.47 -25.23
N GLU A 76 -7.86 -26.14 -25.14
CA GLU A 76 -7.37 -25.31 -26.25
C GLU A 76 -5.84 -25.24 -26.35
N GLU A 77 -5.08 -25.60 -25.30
CA GLU A 77 -3.61 -25.55 -25.31
C GLU A 77 -2.92 -26.79 -25.94
N ASN A 78 -3.67 -27.76 -26.51
CA ASN A 78 -3.08 -29.02 -27.02
C ASN A 78 -3.42 -29.38 -28.48
N VAL A 79 -3.88 -28.45 -29.31
CA VAL A 79 -4.02 -28.71 -30.75
C VAL A 79 -3.55 -27.51 -31.55
N GLU A 80 -2.26 -27.43 -31.86
CA GLU A 80 -1.81 -26.74 -33.08
C GLU A 80 -0.42 -27.24 -33.52
N GLY A 81 -0.48 -28.27 -34.35
CA GLY A 81 0.61 -28.73 -35.18
C GLY A 81 0.02 -29.40 -36.41
N LEU A 82 -0.27 -28.61 -37.46
CA LEU A 82 -0.24 -28.98 -38.89
C LEU A 82 -0.72 -27.80 -39.77
N THR A 83 -0.01 -27.64 -40.87
CA THR A 83 0.13 -26.51 -41.82
C THR A 83 -0.99 -26.33 -42.86
N VAL A 84 -1.15 -25.10 -43.40
CA VAL A 84 -0.96 -24.67 -44.83
C VAL A 84 -1.83 -23.43 -45.22
N SER A 85 -1.21 -22.51 -46.00
CA SER A 85 -1.65 -21.36 -46.85
C SER A 85 -3.15 -21.09 -47.09
N SER A 86 -3.64 -19.86 -47.34
CA SER A 86 -3.21 -18.87 -48.35
C SER A 86 -4.00 -17.53 -48.27
N GLU A 87 -3.44 -16.49 -48.91
CA GLU A 87 -4.06 -15.31 -49.59
C GLU A 87 -4.48 -14.02 -48.83
N SER A 88 -3.65 -12.99 -49.07
CA SER A 88 -3.91 -11.57 -49.41
C SER A 88 -5.25 -10.88 -49.10
N GLY A 89 -5.14 -9.72 -48.43
CA GLY A 89 -6.13 -8.64 -48.48
C GLY A 89 -5.61 -7.37 -47.79
N ALA A 90 -5.08 -6.44 -48.58
CA ALA A 90 -4.64 -5.11 -48.14
C ALA A 90 -5.85 -4.21 -47.82
N MET A 91 -5.77 -3.41 -46.75
CA MET A 91 -6.37 -2.06 -46.72
C MET A 91 -5.61 -1.14 -45.76
N SER A 92 -5.33 0.04 -46.31
CA SER A 92 -4.60 1.19 -45.78
C SER A 92 -5.47 2.16 -44.99
N GLY A 93 -4.86 2.94 -44.10
CA GLY A 93 -5.40 4.19 -43.53
C GLY A 93 -5.27 4.21 -42.01
N GLY A 94 -4.71 5.21 -41.34
CA GLY A 94 -4.14 6.49 -41.70
C GLY A 94 -3.69 7.12 -40.38
N ALA A 95 -2.44 7.55 -40.30
CA ALA A 95 -1.89 8.25 -39.14
C ALA A 95 -2.31 9.71 -39.18
N GLU A 96 -2.65 10.30 -38.03
CA GLU A 96 -2.43 11.72 -37.69
C GLU A 96 -2.89 11.98 -36.24
N GLY A 97 -2.03 12.60 -35.41
CA GLY A 97 -2.48 13.24 -34.16
C GLY A 97 -1.62 13.13 -32.90
N GLU A 98 -0.32 12.81 -32.95
CA GLU A 98 0.58 12.97 -31.80
C GLU A 98 1.52 14.16 -31.99
N SER A 99 1.18 15.34 -31.47
CA SER A 99 2.15 16.30 -30.94
C SER A 99 1.45 17.41 -30.16
N SER A 100 1.57 17.38 -28.83
CA SER A 100 1.27 18.53 -27.97
C SER A 100 1.80 18.39 -26.55
N TYR A 101 2.16 17.19 -26.09
CA TYR A 101 2.53 16.98 -24.67
C TYR A 101 4.03 16.93 -24.37
N LYS A 102 4.90 16.96 -25.40
CA LYS A 102 6.36 16.89 -25.22
C LYS A 102 7.02 18.27 -25.07
N GLU A 103 6.46 19.31 -25.67
CA GLU A 103 7.06 20.65 -25.68
C GLU A 103 6.84 21.44 -24.38
N ASP A 104 5.79 21.13 -23.62
CA ASP A 104 5.49 21.81 -22.35
C ASP A 104 6.26 21.21 -21.15
N TYR A 105 6.76 19.98 -21.30
CA TYR A 105 7.60 19.34 -20.27
C TYR A 105 9.02 19.89 -20.28
N ASP A 106 9.62 20.07 -21.45
CA ASP A 106 10.99 20.57 -21.59
C ASP A 106 11.12 22.05 -21.24
N ARG A 107 10.06 22.84 -21.45
CA ARG A 107 10.02 24.27 -21.08
C ARG A 107 10.07 24.49 -19.56
N ASN A 108 9.40 23.65 -18.79
CA ASN A 108 9.37 23.75 -17.32
C ASN A 108 10.68 23.28 -16.65
N LEU A 109 11.46 22.42 -17.32
CA LEU A 109 12.77 21.97 -16.81
C LEU A 109 13.87 23.05 -16.95
N ALA A 110 13.75 23.93 -17.95
CA ALA A 110 14.69 25.02 -18.20
C ALA A 110 14.54 26.19 -17.20
N ASP A 111 13.31 26.48 -16.76
CA ASP A 111 13.05 27.59 -15.83
C ASP A 111 13.46 27.27 -14.38
N LEU A 112 13.46 26.00 -13.99
CA LEU A 112 13.98 25.54 -12.69
C LEU A 112 15.51 25.66 -12.58
N ASN A 113 16.25 25.64 -13.69
CA ASN A 113 17.71 25.79 -13.71
C ASN A 113 18.19 27.25 -13.83
N ARG A 114 17.29 28.22 -14.08
CA ARG A 114 17.63 29.65 -14.17
C ARG A 114 17.53 30.41 -12.85
N SER A 115 16.97 29.81 -11.81
CA SER A 115 16.75 30.49 -10.52
C SER A 115 17.87 30.29 -9.49
N ASN A 116 19.02 29.73 -9.88
CA ASN A 116 20.14 29.51 -8.96
C ASN A 116 21.48 30.10 -9.47
N SER A 117 21.46 31.34 -9.97
CA SER A 117 22.67 32.11 -10.25
C SER A 117 22.54 33.55 -9.77
N GLY A 118 22.96 33.79 -8.54
CA GLY A 118 23.14 35.13 -8.01
C GLY A 118 23.83 35.15 -6.64
N ALA A 119 25.16 35.19 -6.62
CA ALA A 119 25.98 36.09 -5.78
C ALA A 119 27.48 35.72 -5.78
N GLY A 120 28.34 36.70 -6.11
CA GLY A 120 29.77 36.80 -5.76
C GLY A 120 30.75 36.15 -6.75
N GLY A 121 31.78 36.79 -7.31
CA GLY A 121 32.43 38.06 -7.01
C GLY A 121 33.95 37.88 -6.88
N GLY A 122 34.70 38.03 -7.98
CA GLY A 122 36.07 38.56 -8.06
C GLY A 122 37.28 37.74 -7.56
N GLY A 123 38.27 37.54 -8.44
CA GLY A 123 39.66 37.20 -8.06
C GLY A 123 40.44 36.46 -9.14
N GLY A 124 41.20 37.19 -9.97
CA GLY A 124 42.05 36.62 -11.02
C GLY A 124 43.36 35.99 -10.53
N GLY A 125 43.90 35.08 -11.33
CA GLY A 125 45.22 34.48 -11.11
C GLY A 125 45.57 33.52 -12.25
N THR A 126 46.75 33.73 -12.83
CA THR A 126 47.24 33.26 -14.12
C THR A 126 47.65 31.78 -14.20
N ALA A 127 47.67 31.29 -15.44
CA ALA A 127 48.01 29.94 -15.87
C ALA A 127 49.45 29.49 -15.55
N SER A 128 49.62 28.21 -15.20
CA SER A 128 50.68 27.31 -15.70
C SER A 128 50.40 25.87 -15.23
N GLY A 129 50.28 24.93 -16.15
CA GLY A 129 50.71 23.54 -15.88
C GLY A 129 52.14 23.36 -16.43
N PRO A 130 52.64 22.13 -16.58
CA PRO A 130 52.29 20.87 -15.91
C PRO A 130 53.54 20.21 -15.30
N THR A 131 53.42 19.29 -14.34
CA THR A 131 54.34 18.14 -14.25
C THR A 131 53.83 17.10 -13.27
N GLN A 132 53.78 15.86 -13.74
CA GLN A 132 53.52 14.66 -12.96
C GLN A 132 54.66 14.46 -11.96
N SER A 133 54.34 14.44 -10.66
CA SER A 133 55.20 13.85 -9.64
C SER A 133 54.57 12.54 -9.18
N SER A 134 55.23 11.43 -9.49
CA SER A 134 55.14 10.21 -8.70
C SER A 134 55.67 10.52 -7.31
N ASP A 135 54.79 10.61 -6.31
CA ASP A 135 55.24 10.51 -4.93
C ASP A 135 54.22 9.82 -4.04
N SER A 136 54.69 8.71 -3.48
CA SER A 136 54.08 7.93 -2.42
C SER A 136 53.91 8.77 -1.16
N SER A 137 52.72 9.29 -0.93
CA SER A 137 52.35 9.85 0.38
C SER A 137 50.95 9.39 0.77
N GLN A 138 50.91 8.65 1.87
CA GLN A 138 49.69 8.25 2.57
C GLN A 138 48.81 9.48 2.81
N PRO A 139 47.47 9.41 2.63
CA PRO A 139 46.61 10.53 2.96
C PRO A 139 46.64 10.75 4.48
N ASN A 140 47.18 11.88 4.91
CA ASN A 140 47.04 12.38 6.27
C ASN A 140 45.54 12.61 6.55
N TYR A 141 44.94 11.73 7.36
CA TYR A 141 43.63 11.97 7.95
C TYR A 141 43.76 13.15 8.92
N THR A 142 43.54 14.35 8.40
CA THR A 142 43.31 15.53 9.24
C THR A 142 42.00 15.27 9.95
N THR A 143 42.06 15.12 11.28
CA THR A 143 40.90 15.07 12.17
C THR A 143 40.18 16.41 12.15
N GLY A 144 39.44 16.67 11.08
CA GLY A 144 38.47 17.74 11.04
C GLY A 144 37.42 17.45 12.10
N ILE A 145 37.43 18.22 13.19
CA ILE A 145 36.33 18.23 14.15
C ILE A 145 35.09 18.69 13.37
N TYR A 146 34.21 17.75 13.04
CA TYR A 146 32.89 18.07 12.53
C TYR A 146 32.15 18.79 13.65
N VAL A 147 32.04 20.12 13.54
CA VAL A 147 31.13 20.90 14.36
C VAL A 147 29.77 20.82 13.64
N PRO A 148 28.78 20.08 14.17
CA PRO A 148 27.46 20.05 13.55
C PRO A 148 26.92 21.46 13.59
N GLN A 149 26.64 22.02 12.41
CA GLN A 149 25.91 23.27 12.32
C GLN A 149 24.59 23.05 13.07
N GLN A 150 24.31 23.86 14.10
CA GLN A 150 23.06 23.77 14.85
C GLN A 150 21.91 23.92 13.86
N ARG A 151 21.27 22.80 13.52
CA ARG A 151 20.03 22.82 12.75
C ARG A 151 18.99 23.42 13.69
N ASN A 152 18.43 24.56 13.30
CA ASN A 152 17.21 25.07 13.92
C ASN A 152 16.19 23.94 13.86
N LEU A 153 15.90 23.34 15.01
CA LEU A 153 14.87 22.33 15.12
C LEU A 153 13.56 22.98 14.66
N PRO A 154 12.75 22.30 13.82
CA PRO A 154 11.46 22.84 13.45
C PRO A 154 10.65 23.14 14.72
N PRO A 155 9.81 24.18 14.72
CA PRO A 155 9.04 24.56 15.89
C PRO A 155 8.27 23.37 16.48
N ALA A 156 8.22 23.27 17.81
CA ALA A 156 7.71 22.12 18.59
C ALA A 156 6.27 21.65 18.26
N HIS A 157 5.55 22.37 17.40
CA HIS A 157 4.20 22.06 16.93
C HIS A 157 4.15 20.88 15.94
N ASN A 158 5.32 20.38 15.47
CA ASN A 158 5.47 19.28 14.52
C ASN A 158 6.12 18.02 15.15
N LEU A 159 5.99 17.82 16.47
CA LEU A 159 6.47 16.59 17.08
C LEU A 159 5.55 15.42 16.72
N SER A 160 6.13 14.42 16.04
CA SER A 160 5.46 13.16 15.76
C SER A 160 4.94 12.55 17.06
N LYS A 161 3.70 12.04 17.03
CA LYS A 161 3.17 11.20 18.12
C LYS A 161 3.54 9.73 17.92
N ALA A 162 4.05 9.37 16.74
CA ALA A 162 4.48 8.00 16.44
C ALA A 162 5.85 7.75 17.06
N VAL A 163 5.86 6.93 18.10
CA VAL A 163 7.07 6.48 18.80
C VAL A 163 7.05 4.96 18.86
N VAL A 164 8.12 4.32 18.42
CA VAL A 164 8.25 2.85 18.49
C VAL A 164 8.17 2.40 19.96
N MET A 165 7.56 1.25 20.20
CA MET A 165 7.19 0.70 21.52
C MET A 165 6.06 1.45 22.24
N SER A 166 5.45 2.46 21.62
CA SER A 166 4.27 3.17 22.16
C SER A 166 3.00 2.83 21.38
N PRO A 167 1.80 3.05 21.95
CA PRO A 167 0.55 2.97 21.19
C PRO A 167 0.62 3.83 19.92
N ALA A 168 0.22 3.27 18.79
CA ALA A 168 0.22 3.99 17.53
C ALA A 168 -0.78 5.18 17.60
N PRO A 169 -0.46 6.34 16.99
CA PRO A 169 -1.38 7.48 16.98
C PRO A 169 -2.74 7.09 16.38
N ASN A 170 -3.81 7.30 17.14
CA ASN A 170 -5.14 6.89 16.71
C ASN A 170 -5.64 7.68 15.50
N TRP A 171 -6.42 7.03 14.63
CA TRP A 171 -7.05 7.66 13.47
C TRP A 171 -8.40 7.03 13.14
N LYS A 172 -9.27 7.86 12.54
CA LYS A 172 -10.54 7.49 11.93
C LYS A 172 -10.63 8.22 10.61
N ALA A 173 -10.86 7.51 9.52
CA ALA A 173 -10.80 8.09 8.19
C ALA A 173 -11.87 7.54 7.25
N THR A 174 -12.28 8.37 6.30
CA THR A 174 -13.02 7.90 5.12
C THR A 174 -12.05 7.16 4.21
N ALA A 175 -12.46 6.02 3.67
CA ALA A 175 -11.60 5.17 2.86
C ALA A 175 -12.31 4.71 1.58
N ILE A 176 -11.52 4.36 0.58
CA ILE A 176 -11.96 3.57 -0.57
C ILE A 176 -11.52 2.12 -0.40
N VAL A 177 -12.49 1.21 -0.39
CA VAL A 177 -12.26 -0.23 -0.29
C VAL A 177 -13.04 -0.91 -1.42
N ASN A 178 -12.34 -1.61 -2.31
CA ASN A 178 -12.94 -2.27 -3.46
C ASN A 178 -13.84 -1.34 -4.30
N GLY A 179 -13.43 -0.08 -4.49
CA GLY A 179 -14.19 0.93 -5.25
C GLY A 179 -15.39 1.53 -4.52
N HIS A 180 -15.56 1.26 -3.23
CA HIS A 180 -16.65 1.79 -2.41
C HIS A 180 -16.13 2.69 -1.30
N VAL A 181 -16.88 3.77 -1.03
CA VAL A 181 -16.61 4.66 0.10
C VAL A 181 -17.06 3.97 1.39
N THR A 182 -16.17 3.94 2.38
CA THR A 182 -16.42 3.41 3.72
C THR A 182 -15.73 4.27 4.78
N ARG A 183 -15.90 3.93 6.05
CA ARG A 183 -15.13 4.48 7.17
C ARG A 183 -14.31 3.38 7.82
N LEU A 184 -13.06 3.69 8.15
CA LEU A 184 -12.14 2.81 8.86
C LEU A 184 -11.59 3.52 10.09
N ASP A 185 -11.32 2.73 11.12
CA ASP A 185 -10.69 3.14 12.38
C ASP A 185 -9.45 2.26 12.60
N LEU A 186 -8.40 2.81 13.20
CA LEU A 186 -7.26 2.01 13.65
C LEU A 186 -7.71 0.82 14.52
N SER A 187 -8.75 1.00 15.34
CA SER A 187 -9.28 -0.04 16.21
C SER A 187 -9.91 -1.23 15.47
N ASP A 188 -10.28 -1.08 14.19
CA ASP A 188 -10.75 -2.18 13.34
C ASP A 188 -9.68 -3.24 13.08
N TYR A 189 -8.41 -2.87 13.29
CA TYR A 189 -7.23 -3.71 13.05
C TYR A 189 -6.65 -4.34 14.32
N VAL A 190 -7.29 -4.16 15.49
CA VAL A 190 -6.88 -4.85 16.72
C VAL A 190 -6.99 -6.38 16.54
N GLY A 191 -6.01 -7.12 17.04
CA GLY A 191 -5.93 -8.58 16.92
C GLY A 191 -5.20 -9.07 15.66
N ARG A 192 -4.72 -8.18 14.79
CA ARG A 192 -3.87 -8.49 13.63
C ARG A 192 -2.77 -7.45 13.49
N TYR A 193 -1.73 -7.75 12.73
CA TYR A 193 -0.74 -6.75 12.37
C TYR A 193 -1.32 -5.79 11.33
N LEU A 194 -0.92 -4.52 11.39
CA LEU A 194 -1.31 -3.49 10.44
C LEU A 194 -0.07 -2.76 9.94
N ILE A 195 0.01 -2.58 8.63
CA ILE A 195 0.96 -1.68 7.99
C ILE A 195 0.20 -0.46 7.49
N LEU A 196 0.45 0.70 8.13
CA LEU A 196 -0.04 1.98 7.65
C LEU A 196 1.02 2.61 6.73
N VAL A 197 0.67 2.83 5.47
CA VAL A 197 1.56 3.23 4.39
C VAL A 197 1.17 4.63 3.91
N PHE A 198 2.02 5.63 4.14
CA PHE A 198 1.83 6.97 3.58
C PHE A 198 2.48 7.08 2.20
N TYR A 199 1.78 7.71 1.26
CA TYR A 199 2.32 8.09 -0.05
C TYR A 199 1.99 9.56 -0.35
N PRO A 200 2.85 10.29 -1.09
CA PRO A 200 2.68 11.72 -1.27
C PRO A 200 1.34 12.13 -1.87
N GLN A 201 0.97 11.56 -3.02
CA GLN A 201 -0.19 12.03 -3.78
C GLN A 201 -0.70 10.99 -4.78
N ASP A 202 -2.02 10.99 -5.02
CA ASP A 202 -2.68 10.31 -6.15
C ASP A 202 -2.14 10.81 -7.51
N PHE A 203 -2.42 10.05 -8.58
CA PHE A 203 -2.07 10.40 -9.97
C PHE A 203 -0.56 10.63 -10.23
N SER A 204 0.29 10.02 -9.41
CA SER A 204 1.76 10.02 -9.57
C SER A 204 2.29 8.62 -9.89
N LYS A 205 3.27 8.52 -10.80
CA LYS A 205 3.81 7.23 -11.28
C LYS A 205 4.46 6.40 -10.17
N ILE A 206 5.28 7.01 -9.31
CA ILE A 206 5.98 6.30 -8.22
C ILE A 206 4.97 5.87 -7.14
N CYS A 207 3.97 6.70 -6.84
CA CYS A 207 2.91 6.34 -5.91
C CYS A 207 2.07 5.16 -6.46
N ALA A 208 1.71 5.21 -7.74
CA ALA A 208 0.98 4.14 -8.40
C ALA A 208 1.76 2.82 -8.37
N SER A 209 3.06 2.83 -8.66
CA SER A 209 3.88 1.61 -8.62
C SER A 209 3.95 0.99 -7.22
N GLU A 210 4.11 1.80 -6.17
CA GLU A 210 4.11 1.31 -4.78
C GLU A 210 2.75 0.70 -4.38
N ILE A 211 1.65 1.41 -4.64
CA ILE A 211 0.31 0.94 -4.29
C ILE A 211 -0.03 -0.34 -5.07
N ASN A 212 0.33 -0.41 -6.36
CA ASN A 212 0.13 -1.61 -7.16
C ASN A 212 0.97 -2.79 -6.64
N ALA A 213 2.24 -2.58 -6.31
CA ALA A 213 3.11 -3.63 -5.77
C ALA A 213 2.58 -4.19 -4.44
N LEU A 214 2.16 -3.33 -3.52
CA LEU A 214 1.56 -3.75 -2.24
C LEU A 214 0.19 -4.40 -2.43
N SER A 215 -0.62 -3.89 -3.36
CA SER A 215 -1.93 -4.47 -3.70
C SER A 215 -1.78 -5.88 -4.26
N ASP A 216 -0.86 -6.09 -5.21
CA ASP A 216 -0.63 -7.37 -5.88
C ASP A 216 -0.21 -8.44 -4.88
N ARG A 217 0.67 -8.08 -3.95
CA ARG A 217 1.23 -8.96 -2.92
C ARG A 217 0.47 -8.93 -1.59
N SER A 218 -0.68 -8.24 -1.52
CA SER A 218 -1.47 -8.13 -0.28
C SER A 218 -1.90 -9.48 0.31
N TYR A 219 -1.96 -10.53 -0.51
CA TYR A 219 -2.27 -11.89 -0.05
C TYR A 219 -1.15 -12.49 0.82
N GLU A 220 0.12 -12.17 0.57
CA GLU A 220 1.28 -12.63 1.35
C GLU A 220 1.26 -12.04 2.76
N PHE A 221 0.80 -10.80 2.90
CA PHE A 221 0.62 -10.16 4.21
C PHE A 221 -0.57 -10.77 4.95
N ARG A 222 -1.69 -11.02 4.25
CA ARG A 222 -2.88 -11.63 4.85
C ARG A 222 -2.66 -13.07 5.30
N SER A 223 -1.82 -13.84 4.61
CA SER A 223 -1.50 -15.22 5.02
C SER A 223 -0.78 -15.27 6.37
N ILE A 224 -0.05 -14.20 6.72
CA ILE A 224 0.58 -14.00 8.03
C ILE A 224 -0.22 -13.04 8.93
N GLN A 225 -1.55 -12.98 8.78
CA GLN A 225 -2.44 -12.16 9.61
C GLN A 225 -2.05 -10.66 9.70
N THR A 226 -1.63 -10.10 8.57
CA THR A 226 -1.26 -8.68 8.44
C THR A 226 -2.10 -7.99 7.38
N GLU A 227 -2.65 -6.83 7.70
CA GLU A 227 -3.35 -5.97 6.73
C GLU A 227 -2.48 -4.77 6.36
N ILE A 228 -2.72 -4.22 5.18
CA ILE A 228 -2.08 -3.00 4.69
C ILE A 228 -3.17 -1.97 4.46
N VAL A 229 -2.93 -0.73 4.92
CA VAL A 229 -3.77 0.44 4.64
C VAL A 229 -2.88 1.54 4.08
N ALA A 230 -3.23 2.07 2.93
CA ALA A 230 -2.53 3.21 2.34
C ALA A 230 -3.22 4.53 2.67
N CYS A 231 -2.46 5.59 2.90
CA CYS A 231 -2.94 6.91 3.28
C CYS A 231 -2.24 7.99 2.43
N SER A 232 -3.00 8.95 1.93
CA SER A 232 -2.45 10.24 1.48
C SER A 232 -3.32 11.38 1.97
N VAL A 233 -2.87 12.61 1.70
CA VAL A 233 -3.60 13.84 1.97
C VAL A 233 -4.76 14.09 1.01
N ASP A 234 -4.91 13.26 -0.03
CA ASP A 234 -5.95 13.44 -1.03
C ASP A 234 -7.35 13.15 -0.46
N SER A 235 -8.37 13.62 -1.16
CA SER A 235 -9.75 13.33 -0.79
C SER A 235 -10.16 11.92 -1.19
N HIS A 236 -11.14 11.34 -0.50
CA HIS A 236 -11.72 10.04 -0.89
C HIS A 236 -12.31 10.03 -2.31
N LEU A 237 -12.73 11.19 -2.86
CA LEU A 237 -13.20 11.31 -4.24
C LEU A 237 -12.04 11.20 -5.25
N SER A 238 -10.88 11.73 -4.89
CA SER A 238 -9.63 11.55 -5.64
C SER A 238 -9.27 10.07 -5.68
N HIS A 239 -9.21 9.42 -4.52
CA HIS A 239 -8.96 7.98 -4.40
C HIS A 239 -9.95 7.15 -5.21
N LEU A 240 -11.23 7.50 -5.19
CA LEU A 240 -12.26 6.78 -5.95
C LEU A 240 -12.01 6.86 -7.45
N THR A 241 -11.67 8.04 -7.95
CA THR A 241 -11.35 8.27 -9.36
C THR A 241 -10.06 7.54 -9.75
N TRP A 242 -9.00 7.71 -8.95
CA TRP A 242 -7.71 7.06 -9.19
C TRP A 242 -7.79 5.53 -9.12
N SER A 243 -8.64 4.98 -8.24
CA SER A 243 -8.90 3.55 -8.14
C SER A 243 -9.61 2.97 -9.36
N LYS A 244 -10.37 3.77 -10.11
CA LYS A 244 -11.06 3.32 -11.33
C LYS A 244 -10.19 3.43 -12.57
N LEU A 245 -9.13 4.22 -12.51
CA LEU A 245 -8.21 4.42 -13.60
C LEU A 245 -7.34 3.17 -13.82
N SER A 246 -7.11 2.83 -15.09
CA SER A 246 -6.28 1.67 -15.45
C SER A 246 -4.82 1.91 -15.05
N ARG A 247 -4.05 0.83 -14.84
CA ARG A 247 -2.61 0.96 -14.55
C ARG A 247 -1.83 1.59 -15.71
N ALA A 248 -2.25 1.31 -16.94
CA ALA A 248 -1.64 1.89 -18.15
C ALA A 248 -1.79 3.42 -18.17
N ASP A 249 -2.91 3.93 -17.66
CA ASP A 249 -3.20 5.36 -17.58
C ASP A 249 -2.70 6.01 -16.27
N GLY A 250 -1.85 5.33 -15.50
CA GLY A 250 -1.30 5.85 -14.24
C GLY A 250 -2.21 5.67 -13.01
N GLY A 251 -3.25 4.84 -13.12
CA GLY A 251 -4.14 4.45 -12.03
C GLY A 251 -3.66 3.25 -11.22
N VAL A 252 -4.50 2.82 -10.27
CA VAL A 252 -4.24 1.67 -9.38
C VAL A 252 -5.25 0.54 -9.53
N SER A 253 -6.20 0.64 -10.47
CA SER A 253 -7.07 -0.45 -10.95
C SER A 253 -7.69 -1.32 -9.84
N LEU A 254 -8.51 -0.69 -8.99
CA LEU A 254 -9.20 -1.27 -7.84
C LEU A 254 -8.23 -2.01 -6.90
N PRO A 255 -7.40 -1.29 -6.14
CA PRO A 255 -6.40 -1.90 -5.30
C PRO A 255 -7.05 -2.78 -4.23
N LYS A 256 -6.39 -3.89 -3.92
CA LYS A 256 -6.83 -4.88 -2.92
C LYS A 256 -6.57 -4.41 -1.48
N ILE A 257 -6.00 -3.22 -1.31
CA ILE A 257 -5.71 -2.57 -0.03
C ILE A 257 -6.56 -1.30 0.09
N PRO A 258 -7.07 -0.95 1.30
CA PRO A 258 -7.79 0.30 1.51
C PRO A 258 -6.94 1.54 1.24
N LEU A 259 -7.57 2.58 0.68
CA LEU A 259 -7.00 3.92 0.56
C LEU A 259 -7.75 4.86 1.52
N ILE A 260 -7.13 5.28 2.62
CA ILE A 260 -7.70 6.25 3.56
C ILE A 260 -7.33 7.69 3.16
N ALA A 261 -8.31 8.57 3.23
CA ALA A 261 -8.17 9.98 2.88
C ALA A 261 -7.87 10.84 4.12
N ASP A 262 -6.81 11.65 4.08
CA ASP A 262 -6.44 12.61 5.12
C ASP A 262 -6.40 14.08 4.60
N PRO A 263 -7.50 14.63 4.08
CA PRO A 263 -7.54 16.00 3.57
C PRO A 263 -7.32 17.06 4.67
N THR A 264 -7.41 16.67 5.94
CA THR A 264 -7.13 17.56 7.08
C THR A 264 -5.66 17.55 7.50
N HIS A 265 -4.86 16.65 6.90
CA HIS A 265 -3.48 16.33 7.25
C HIS A 265 -3.29 15.96 8.73
N ALA A 266 -4.35 15.56 9.43
CA ALA A 266 -4.33 15.29 10.86
C ALA A 266 -3.59 13.98 11.14
N ILE A 267 -3.80 12.97 10.29
CA ILE A 267 -3.14 11.67 10.38
C ILE A 267 -1.67 11.84 10.01
N ALA A 268 -1.36 12.49 8.88
CA ALA A 268 0.00 12.76 8.45
C ALA A 268 0.81 13.57 9.48
N ARG A 269 0.19 14.55 10.15
CA ARG A 269 0.82 15.28 11.27
C ARG A 269 1.04 14.40 12.50
N ALA A 270 0.04 13.61 12.89
CA ALA A 270 0.15 12.73 14.05
C ALA A 270 1.28 11.69 13.89
N TYR A 271 1.50 11.22 12.67
CA TYR A 271 2.59 10.30 12.34
C TYR A 271 3.91 11.00 11.97
N GLY A 272 3.94 12.34 11.93
CA GLY A 272 5.17 13.11 11.69
C GLY A 272 5.70 13.03 10.26
N VAL A 273 4.85 12.80 9.27
CA VAL A 273 5.24 12.57 7.87
C VAL A 273 4.76 13.66 6.91
N LEU A 274 3.96 14.62 7.39
CA LEU A 274 3.55 15.77 6.58
C LEU A 274 4.75 16.67 6.30
N LEU A 275 4.90 17.12 5.05
CA LEU A 275 5.74 18.25 4.67
C LEU A 275 4.84 19.50 4.59
N PRO A 276 4.79 20.36 5.63
CA PRO A 276 3.81 21.45 5.70
C PRO A 276 3.91 22.42 4.52
N ASP A 277 5.14 22.71 4.08
CA ASP A 277 5.43 23.64 2.99
C ASP A 277 5.10 23.07 1.60
N LYS A 278 4.94 21.75 1.50
CA LYS A 278 4.63 21.05 0.24
C LYS A 278 3.18 20.57 0.17
N GLY A 279 2.49 20.49 1.31
CA GLY A 279 1.10 20.07 1.38
C GLY A 279 0.86 18.57 1.20
N HIS A 280 1.91 17.75 1.09
CA HIS A 280 1.83 16.29 0.96
C HIS A 280 2.76 15.59 1.95
N THR A 281 2.76 14.26 1.98
CA THR A 281 3.59 13.49 2.91
C THR A 281 4.96 13.12 2.32
N LEU A 282 5.90 12.76 3.18
CA LEU A 282 7.01 11.87 2.88
C LEU A 282 6.49 10.46 2.56
N ARG A 283 7.34 9.59 2.01
CA ARG A 283 7.03 8.16 1.88
C ARG A 283 7.37 7.50 3.21
N ALA A 284 6.36 6.95 3.90
CA ALA A 284 6.60 6.35 5.19
C ALA A 284 5.71 5.14 5.42
N HIS A 285 6.17 4.17 6.20
CA HIS A 285 5.31 3.10 6.66
C HIS A 285 5.52 2.82 8.14
N PHE A 286 4.46 2.35 8.78
CA PHE A 286 4.41 2.08 10.21
C PHE A 286 3.82 0.69 10.40
N ILE A 287 4.56 -0.19 11.09
CA ILE A 287 4.11 -1.55 11.42
C ILE A 287 3.59 -1.54 12.86
N ILE A 288 2.30 -1.83 13.00
CA ILE A 288 1.55 -1.80 14.24
C ILE A 288 1.15 -3.23 14.57
N ASP A 289 1.44 -3.70 15.79
CA ASP A 289 1.15 -5.07 16.19
C ASP A 289 -0.32 -5.29 16.56
N LYS A 290 -0.65 -6.55 16.88
CA LYS A 290 -1.99 -7.01 17.29
C LYS A 290 -2.57 -6.27 18.51
N ARG A 291 -1.74 -5.57 19.29
CA ARG A 291 -2.13 -4.79 20.49
C ARG A 291 -2.27 -3.29 20.19
N GLY A 292 -2.01 -2.86 18.96
CA GLY A 292 -2.01 -1.46 18.59
C GLY A 292 -0.70 -0.73 18.95
N ILE A 293 0.39 -1.45 19.23
CA ILE A 293 1.70 -0.86 19.54
C ILE A 293 2.49 -0.69 18.25
N LEU A 294 3.10 0.49 18.07
CA LEU A 294 3.99 0.75 16.95
C LEU A 294 5.32 0.01 17.15
N ARG A 295 5.69 -0.86 16.21
CA ARG A 295 6.88 -1.74 16.31
C ARG A 295 8.01 -1.37 15.38
N HIS A 296 7.68 -0.78 14.23
CA HIS A 296 8.66 -0.33 13.26
C HIS A 296 8.11 0.87 12.49
N MET A 297 9.01 1.79 12.12
CA MET A 297 8.69 2.86 11.19
C MET A 297 9.87 3.11 10.27
N SER A 298 9.58 3.42 9.02
CA SER A 298 10.56 3.87 8.03
C SER A 298 10.01 5.09 7.33
N ILE A 299 10.87 6.11 7.15
CA ILE A 299 10.54 7.37 6.50
C ILE A 299 11.62 7.64 5.46
N THR A 300 11.20 7.83 4.23
CA THR A 300 12.05 7.99 3.05
C THR A 300 11.63 9.23 2.29
N ASP A 301 12.59 9.86 1.61
CA ASP A 301 12.30 10.93 0.67
C ASP A 301 11.29 10.50 -0.42
N THR A 302 10.56 11.47 -0.92
CA THR A 302 9.47 11.37 -1.89
C THR A 302 9.87 10.77 -3.24
N LEU A 303 11.15 10.71 -3.59
CA LEU A 303 11.62 10.20 -4.88
C LEU A 303 12.06 8.73 -4.84
N VAL A 304 12.17 8.12 -3.65
CA VAL A 304 12.65 6.73 -3.51
C VAL A 304 11.50 5.85 -3.02
N GLY A 305 11.11 4.88 -3.85
CA GLY A 305 10.07 3.91 -3.51
C GLY A 305 10.53 2.91 -2.44
N ARG A 306 9.57 2.33 -1.72
CA ARG A 306 9.79 1.28 -0.72
C ARG A 306 9.93 -0.10 -1.35
N GLY A 307 10.64 -0.98 -0.66
CA GLY A 307 10.74 -2.41 -0.99
C GLY A 307 9.68 -3.23 -0.27
N THR A 308 8.87 -4.00 -1.02
CA THR A 308 7.84 -4.90 -0.46
C THR A 308 8.44 -6.10 0.27
N ASP A 309 9.58 -6.63 -0.20
CA ASP A 309 10.24 -7.78 0.43
C ASP A 309 10.76 -7.45 1.82
N GLU A 310 11.39 -6.28 1.99
CA GLU A 310 11.86 -5.83 3.29
C GLU A 310 10.70 -5.61 4.26
N LEU A 311 9.60 -5.07 3.77
CA LEU A 311 8.39 -4.88 4.56
C LEU A 311 7.85 -6.23 5.07
N LEU A 312 7.80 -7.25 4.20
CA LEU A 312 7.38 -8.60 4.57
C LEU A 312 8.35 -9.25 5.56
N ARG A 313 9.66 -9.11 5.34
CA ARG A 313 10.72 -9.63 6.21
C ARG A 313 10.60 -9.07 7.63
N ILE A 314 10.43 -7.76 7.79
CA ILE A 314 10.29 -7.11 9.10
C ILE A 314 9.02 -7.59 9.82
N VAL A 315 7.89 -7.71 9.12
CA VAL A 315 6.65 -8.22 9.73
C VAL A 315 6.85 -9.65 10.25
N LYS A 316 7.41 -10.55 9.44
CA LYS A 316 7.72 -11.92 9.85
C LYS A 316 8.66 -11.97 11.05
N ALA A 317 9.69 -11.13 11.06
CA ALA A 317 10.63 -11.04 12.17
C ALA A 317 9.94 -10.60 13.46
N LEU A 318 9.10 -9.56 13.41
CA LEU A 318 8.34 -9.08 14.56
C LEU A 318 7.36 -10.13 15.08
N GLN A 319 6.68 -10.86 14.19
CA GLN A 319 5.79 -11.95 14.58
C GLN A 319 6.53 -13.12 15.21
N TYR A 320 7.68 -13.49 14.66
CA TYR A 320 8.54 -14.53 15.24
C TYR A 320 8.97 -14.14 16.66
N VAL A 321 9.48 -12.92 16.86
CA VAL A 321 9.85 -12.41 18.19
C VAL A 321 8.64 -12.41 19.15
N ASP A 322 7.44 -12.06 18.68
CA ASP A 322 6.22 -12.11 19.50
C ASP A 322 5.80 -13.55 19.88
N GLU A 323 6.23 -14.57 19.12
CA GLU A 323 5.92 -15.98 19.37
C GLU A 323 6.95 -16.67 20.26
N VAL A 324 8.25 -16.43 20.01
CA VAL A 324 9.35 -17.11 20.73
C VAL A 324 9.95 -16.29 21.87
N GLU A 325 9.66 -14.98 21.93
CA GLU A 325 10.21 -14.04 22.93
C GLU A 325 11.75 -13.93 22.93
N GLU A 326 12.40 -14.24 21.81
CA GLU A 326 13.85 -14.16 21.61
C GLU A 326 14.23 -13.10 20.55
N PRO A 327 15.40 -12.44 20.68
CA PRO A 327 15.87 -11.49 19.68
C PRO A 327 16.30 -12.18 18.38
N VAL A 328 16.07 -11.51 17.25
CA VAL A 328 16.54 -11.96 15.93
C VAL A 328 17.78 -11.17 15.47
N PRO A 329 18.74 -11.80 14.76
CA PRO A 329 19.94 -11.12 14.25
C PRO A 329 19.66 -10.14 13.11
N ALA A 330 20.68 -9.40 12.69
CA ALA A 330 20.68 -8.66 11.44
C ALA A 330 20.45 -9.61 10.24
N ASP A 331 19.83 -9.08 9.18
CA ASP A 331 19.52 -9.83 7.94
C ASP A 331 18.74 -11.13 8.17
N TRP A 332 18.00 -11.22 9.28
CA TRP A 332 17.20 -12.40 9.61
C TRP A 332 16.15 -12.67 8.53
N THR A 333 16.09 -13.94 8.14
CA THR A 333 15.03 -14.55 7.34
C THR A 333 14.38 -15.67 8.14
N GLN A 334 13.14 -16.02 7.79
CA GLN A 334 12.42 -17.07 8.51
C GLN A 334 13.19 -18.39 8.38
N PRO A 335 13.34 -19.17 9.48
CA PRO A 335 13.97 -20.48 9.39
C PRO A 335 13.23 -21.38 8.38
N ASN A 336 13.97 -21.90 7.40
CA ASN A 336 13.49 -22.78 6.32
C ASN A 336 12.67 -22.13 5.19
N GLU A 337 12.83 -20.82 4.93
CA GLU A 337 12.41 -20.20 3.66
C GLU A 337 13.47 -20.28 2.55
#